data_AF-A0AAV8ZI89-F1
#
_entry.id   AF-A0AAV8ZI89-F1
#
_cell.length_a   1.000
_cell.length_b   1.000
_cell.length_c   1.000
_cell.angle_alpha   90.00
_cell.angle_beta   90.00
_cell.angle_gamma   90.00
#
_symmetry.space_group_name_H-M   'P 1'
#
loop_
_entity.id
_entity.type
_entity.pdbx_description
1 polymer ?
#
loop_
_entity_poly.entity_id
_entity_poly.type
_entity_poly.pdbx_seq_one_letter_code
_entity_poly.pdbx_strand_id
1 'polypeptide(L)'
;MWFEILPVFGIITAAMAAPHGIAYILNYLVVGNCFRRSMVEVEQRMQYLRDKRLSGDPYKVKGLENLPEDCENGNGGGNSDECYEMPSVDDCNE
;
A
#
# COMPACT_ATOMS: atom_id res chain seq x y z
N MET A 1 21.36 23.99 40.79
CA MET A 1 21.37 25.02 39.72
C MET A 1 20.29 24.66 38.69
N TRP A 2 19.67 25.62 38.00
CA TRP A 2 18.47 25.37 37.19
C TRP A 2 18.63 24.32 36.08
N PHE A 3 19.86 24.07 35.63
CA PHE A 3 20.20 23.11 34.59
C PHE A 3 20.22 21.64 35.05
N GLU A 4 20.13 21.36 36.35
CA GLU A 4 20.04 19.97 36.86
C GLU A 4 18.73 19.27 36.45
N ILE A 5 17.73 20.02 35.97
CA ILE A 5 16.49 19.47 35.41
C ILE A 5 16.66 18.92 33.98
N LEU A 6 17.65 19.42 33.23
CA LEU A 6 17.87 19.07 31.83
C LEU A 6 18.09 17.56 31.59
N PRO A 7 18.88 16.82 32.40
CA PRO A 7 19.04 15.38 32.20
C PRO A 7 17.73 14.62 32.38
N VAL A 8 16.93 14.95 33.41
CA VAL A 8 15.64 14.29 33.66
C VAL A 8 14.65 14.61 32.53
N PHE A 9 14.58 15.87 32.11
CA PHE A 9 13.76 16.29 30.97
C PHE A 9 14.19 15.59 29.67
N GLY A 10 15.50 15.47 29.43
CA GLY A 10 16.05 14.77 28.27
C GLY A 10 15.68 13.28 28.25
N ILE A 11 15.75 12.61 29.39
CA ILE A 11 15.37 11.19 29.50
C ILE A 11 13.88 11.00 29.20
N ILE A 12 13.01 11.84 29.78
CA ILE A 12 11.55 11.73 29.58
C ILE A 12 11.19 11.99 28.12
N THR A 13 11.72 13.06 27.53
CA THR A 13 11.44 13.41 26.13
C THR A 13 11.99 12.36 25.16
N ALA A 14 13.19 11.84 25.41
CA ALA A 14 13.76 10.75 24.61
C ALA A 14 12.92 9.47 24.74
N ALA A 15 12.49 9.12 25.95
CA ALA A 15 11.65 7.94 26.18
C ALA A 15 10.28 8.06 25.51
N MET A 16 9.68 9.26 25.46
CA MET A 16 8.44 9.50 24.72
C MET A 16 8.64 9.49 23.21
N ALA A 17 9.76 10.01 22.70
CA ALA A 17 10.04 10.06 21.26
C ALA A 17 10.48 8.69 20.69
N ALA A 18 11.16 7.87 21.50
CA ALA A 18 11.66 6.56 21.13
C ALA A 18 10.60 5.65 20.47
N PRO A 19 9.39 5.41 21.04
CA PRO A 19 8.41 4.53 20.42
C PRO A 19 7.93 5.03 19.04
N HIS A 20 7.85 6.35 18.83
CA HIS A 20 7.46 6.91 17.53
C HIS A 20 8.53 6.66 16.46
N GLY A 21 9.80 6.89 16.80
CA GLY A 21 10.92 6.66 15.87
C GLY A 21 11.11 5.17 15.57
N ILE A 22 11.01 4.31 16.58
CA ILE A 22 11.12 2.85 16.42
C ILE A 22 9.98 2.33 15.54
N ALA A 23 8.74 2.78 15.76
CA ALA A 23 7.61 2.38 14.92
C ALA A 23 7.81 2.74 13.45
N TYR A 24 8.37 3.92 13.15
CA TYR A 24 8.68 4.33 11.77
C TYR A 24 9.65 3.36 11.09
N ILE A 25 10.76 3.02 11.78
CA ILE A 25 11.78 2.12 11.24
C ILE A 25 11.23 0.69 11.10
N LEU A 26 10.50 0.19 12.10
CA LEU A 26 9.91 -1.14 12.05
C LEU A 26 8.89 -1.28 10.92
N ASN A 27 8.04 -0.27 10.69
CA ASN A 27 7.10 -0.29 9.58
C ASN A 27 7.83 -0.36 8.24
N TYR A 28 8.89 0.43 8.06
CA TYR A 28 9.71 0.36 6.84
C TYR A 28 10.32 -1.03 6.62
N LEU A 29 10.83 -1.68 7.67
CA LEU A 29 11.44 -3.00 7.56
C LEU A 29 10.44 -4.13 7.29
N VAL A 30 9.25 -4.10 7.89
CA VAL A 30 8.26 -5.17 7.76
C VAL A 30 7.44 -5.04 6.48
N VAL A 31 7.08 -3.81 6.11
CA VAL A 31 6.09 -3.52 5.06
C VAL A 31 6.74 -2.92 3.82
N GLY A 32 8.00 -2.48 3.90
CA GLY A 32 8.67 -1.74 2.83
C GLY A 32 8.19 -0.28 2.72
N ASN A 33 7.29 0.16 3.60
CA ASN A 33 6.76 1.52 3.62
C ASN A 33 6.76 2.06 5.05
N CYS A 34 7.17 3.31 5.19
CA CYS A 34 7.31 3.98 6.49
C CYS A 34 5.98 4.20 7.21
N PHE A 35 4.88 4.29 6.47
CA PHE A 35 3.56 4.54 7.01
C PHE A 35 2.60 3.40 6.70
N ARG A 36 1.85 2.98 7.73
CA ARG A 36 0.80 1.98 7.59
C ARG A 36 -0.48 2.65 7.11
N ARG A 37 -1.12 2.09 6.07
CA ARG A 37 -2.42 2.57 5.58
C ARG A 37 -3.49 2.39 6.66
N SER A 38 -4.38 3.36 6.78
CA SER A 38 -5.56 3.25 7.64
C SER A 38 -6.52 2.18 7.11
N MET A 39 -7.08 1.38 8.01
CA MET A 39 -8.12 0.37 7.72
C MET A 39 -9.31 0.53 8.68
N VAL A 40 -9.49 1.75 9.21
CA VAL A 40 -10.54 2.07 10.19
C VAL A 40 -11.91 1.94 9.52
N GLU A 41 -12.07 2.52 8.34
CA GLU A 41 -13.30 2.48 7.57
C GLU A 41 -13.40 1.23 6.70
N VAL A 42 -14.63 0.80 6.43
CA VAL A 42 -14.91 -0.38 5.62
C VAL A 42 -14.39 -0.19 4.19
N GLU A 43 -14.60 0.98 3.60
CA GLU A 43 -14.13 1.30 2.24
C GLU A 43 -12.61 1.22 2.12
N GLN A 44 -11.89 1.76 3.11
CA GLN A 44 -10.42 1.69 3.17
C GLN A 44 -9.93 0.24 3.26
N ARG A 45 -10.64 -0.61 4.02
CA ARG A 45 -10.33 -2.04 4.11
C ARG A 45 -10.61 -2.77 2.81
N MET A 46 -11.72 -2.47 2.14
CA MET A 46 -12.06 -3.07 0.85
C MET A 46 -11.04 -2.69 -0.24
N GLN A 47 -10.61 -1.43 -0.27
CA GLN A 47 -9.54 -0.96 -1.15
C GLN A 47 -8.20 -1.65 -0.84
N TYR A 48 -7.85 -1.81 0.44
CA TYR A 48 -6.63 -2.53 0.84
C TYR A 48 -6.63 -3.98 0.34
N LEU A 49 -7.78 -4.68 0.44
CA LEU A 49 -7.93 -6.04 -0.08
C LEU A 49 -7.90 -6.09 -1.61
N ARG A 50 -8.51 -5.11 -2.29
CA ARG A 50 -8.45 -4.98 -3.75
C ARG A 50 -7.01 -4.84 -4.23
N ASP A 51 -6.25 -3.93 -3.63
CA ASP A 51 -4.86 -3.67 -4.01
C ASP A 51 -3.97 -4.90 -3.77
N LYS A 52 -4.20 -5.61 -2.65
CA LYS A 52 -3.53 -6.89 -2.36
C LYS A 52 -3.84 -7.98 -3.39
N ARG A 53 -5.08 -8.04 -3.91
CA ARG A 53 -5.47 -9.02 -4.95
C ARG A 53 -4.88 -8.68 -6.31
N LEU A 54 -4.84 -7.41 -6.70
CA LEU A 54 -4.30 -6.98 -8.00
C LEU A 54 -2.78 -7.09 -8.07
N SER A 55 -2.07 -6.66 -7.02
CA SER A 55 -0.61 -6.45 -7.06
C SER A 55 0.17 -7.48 -6.24
N GLY A 56 -0.50 -8.25 -5.38
CA GLY A 56 0.13 -9.09 -4.35
C GLY A 56 0.61 -8.28 -3.13
N ASP A 57 1.03 -7.04 -3.35
CA ASP A 57 1.44 -6.09 -2.31
C ASP A 57 0.56 -4.82 -2.32
N PRO A 58 -0.18 -4.53 -1.23
CA PRO A 58 -1.06 -3.36 -1.14
C PRO A 58 -0.34 -2.02 -1.05
N TYR A 59 0.99 -2.00 -0.88
CA TYR A 59 1.78 -0.76 -0.84
C TYR A 59 2.43 -0.42 -2.18
N LYS A 60 2.37 -1.34 -3.17
CA LYS A 60 2.86 -1.11 -4.52
C LYS A 60 1.71 -0.67 -5.43
N VAL A 61 1.66 0.64 -5.69
CA VAL A 61 0.65 1.24 -6.58
C VAL A 61 0.85 0.75 -8.02
N LYS A 62 -0.27 0.40 -8.67
CA LYS A 62 -0.35 0.03 -10.08
C LYS A 62 -0.97 1.19 -10.84
N GLY A 63 -0.18 1.87 -11.66
CA GLY A 63 -0.65 2.99 -12.48
C GLY A 63 -1.17 2.53 -13.84
N LEU A 64 -1.35 3.50 -14.75
CA LEU A 64 -1.87 3.28 -16.10
C LEU A 64 -0.96 2.39 -16.95
N GLU A 65 0.32 2.25 -16.58
CA GLU A 65 1.28 1.38 -17.25
C GLU A 65 0.96 -0.12 -17.14
N ASN A 66 0.01 -0.51 -16.28
CA ASN A 66 -0.45 -1.90 -16.20
C ASN A 66 -1.74 -2.14 -17.00
N LEU A 67 -2.26 -1.12 -17.69
CA LEU A 67 -3.42 -1.29 -18.55
C LEU A 67 -2.98 -1.94 -19.87
N PRO A 68 -3.74 -2.89 -20.42
CA PRO A 68 -3.47 -3.42 -21.76
C PRO A 68 -3.56 -2.29 -22.80
N GLU A 69 -2.53 -2.14 -23.63
CA GLU A 69 -2.42 -1.04 -24.61
C GLU A 69 -3.37 -1.19 -25.80
N ASP A 70 -4.03 -2.34 -25.92
CA ASP A 70 -4.89 -2.68 -27.04
C ASP A 70 -6.23 -1.91 -27.03
N CYS A 71 -6.51 -1.15 -25.96
CA CYS A 71 -7.78 -0.44 -25.77
C CYS A 71 -7.82 0.98 -26.37
N GLU A 72 -6.67 1.62 -26.63
CA GLU A 72 -6.61 3.08 -26.83
C GLU A 72 -6.32 3.52 -28.27
N ASN A 73 -5.74 2.65 -29.09
CA ASN A 73 -5.48 2.96 -30.49
C ASN A 73 -6.52 2.27 -31.37
N GLY A 74 -7.51 3.03 -31.85
CA GLY A 74 -8.38 2.64 -32.96
C GLY A 74 -7.66 2.45 -34.32
N ASN A 75 -6.39 2.03 -34.28
CA ASN A 75 -5.50 1.68 -35.38
C ASN A 75 -4.51 0.60 -34.89
N GLY A 76 -5.01 -0.49 -34.32
CA GLY A 76 -4.24 -1.70 -34.02
C GLY A 76 -5.01 -2.89 -34.55
N GLY A 77 -4.42 -3.67 -35.46
CA GLY A 77 -5.00 -4.89 -36.00
C GLY A 77 -5.02 -6.05 -34.99
N GLY A 78 -5.58 -5.81 -33.80
CA GLY A 78 -5.93 -6.82 -32.81
C GLY A 78 -7.44 -6.93 -32.74
N ASN A 79 -7.96 -8.16 -32.71
CA ASN A 79 -9.39 -8.43 -32.73
C ASN A 79 -10.07 -7.77 -31.52
N SER A 80 -11.09 -6.95 -31.74
CA SER A 80 -11.82 -6.18 -30.70
C SER A 80 -12.54 -7.04 -29.66
N ASP A 81 -12.45 -8.37 -29.78
CA ASP A 81 -13.07 -9.35 -28.92
C ASP A 81 -12.22 -9.67 -27.67
N GLU A 82 -10.91 -9.35 -27.66
CA GLU A 82 -10.01 -9.64 -26.52
C GLU A 82 -10.12 -8.63 -25.37
N CYS A 83 -10.81 -7.50 -25.58
CA CYS A 83 -10.98 -6.46 -24.55
C CYS A 83 -12.05 -6.80 -23.49
N TYR A 84 -12.79 -7.89 -23.66
CA TYR A 84 -13.90 -8.32 -22.79
C TYR A 84 -13.91 -9.82 -22.49
N GLU A 85 -12.76 -10.51 -22.48
CA GLU A 85 -12.71 -11.82 -21.83
C GLU A 85 -12.74 -11.64 -20.30
N MET A 86 -13.95 -11.50 -19.75
CA MET A 86 -14.17 -11.89 -18.36
C MET A 86 -13.81 -13.38 -18.25
N PRO A 87 -12.98 -13.79 -17.28
CA PRO A 87 -12.73 -15.21 -17.06
C PRO A 87 -14.08 -15.91 -16.90
N SER A 88 -14.26 -17.00 -17.63
CA SER A 88 -15.50 -17.75 -17.61
C SER A 88 -15.75 -18.24 -16.18
N VAL A 89 -17.01 -18.35 -15.77
CA VAL A 89 -17.40 -18.78 -14.41
C VAL A 89 -16.80 -20.15 -14.04
N ASP A 90 -16.39 -20.91 -15.06
CA ASP A 90 -15.81 -22.25 -14.92
C ASP A 90 -14.33 -22.25 -14.49
N ASP A 91 -13.60 -21.14 -14.65
CA ASP A 91 -12.18 -21.02 -14.24
C ASP A 91 -12.01 -20.72 -12.73
N CYS A 92 -13.11 -20.53 -11.99
CA CYS A 92 -13.09 -20.19 -10.56
C CYS A 92 -13.15 -21.41 -9.62
N ASN A 93 -13.14 -22.64 -10.15
CA ASN A 93 -13.32 -23.88 -9.37
C ASN A 93 -12.20 -24.92 -9.53
N GLU A 94 -10.98 -24.51 -9.89
CA GLU A 94 -9.81 -25.40 -9.92
C GLU A 94 -8.72 -25.01 -8.92
#